data_AF-A0AAV8XG43-F1
#
_entry.id   AF-A0AAV8XG43-F1
#
_cell.length_a   1.000
_cell.length_b   1.000
_cell.length_c   1.000
_cell.angle_alpha   90.00
_cell.angle_beta   90.00
_cell.angle_gamma   90.00
#
_symmetry.space_group_name_H-M   'P 1'
#
loop_
_entity.id
_entity.type
_entity.pdbx_description
1 polymer ?
#
loop_
_entity_poly.entity_id
_entity_poly.type
_entity_poly.pdbx_seq_one_letter_code
_entity_poly.pdbx_strand_id
1 'polypeptide(L)'
;MSAKQFLATYDHPELDIRNRLNEERRIQVLENRQRLVPILKTIILHGQQNIPLRGHRDDGPLLGEEGEFNLVGNNDGCFRALLRFRIDAGDIQLKEHLRNMAHVQHT
;
A
#
# COMPACT_ATOMS: atom_id res chain seq x y z
N MET A 1 -8.49 29.58 -8.58
CA MET A 1 -9.51 28.51 -8.55
C MET A 1 -10.47 28.82 -7.42
N SER A 2 -11.77 28.69 -7.63
CA SER A 2 -12.77 28.79 -6.55
C SER A 2 -12.65 27.57 -5.60
N ALA A 3 -12.95 27.74 -4.31
CA ALA A 3 -12.94 26.63 -3.33
C ALA A 3 -13.85 25.46 -3.76
N LYS A 4 -14.97 25.77 -4.42
CA LYS A 4 -15.88 24.75 -4.98
C LYS A 4 -15.23 23.92 -6.09
N GLN A 5 -14.42 24.57 -6.94
CA GLN A 5 -13.67 23.89 -7.99
C GLN A 5 -12.57 23.00 -7.40
N PHE A 6 -11.90 23.46 -6.34
CA PHE A 6 -10.89 22.66 -5.65
C PHE A 6 -11.48 21.36 -5.09
N LEU A 7 -12.58 21.43 -4.34
CA LEU A 7 -13.26 20.26 -3.79
C LEU A 7 -13.71 19.31 -4.92
N ALA A 8 -14.33 19.85 -5.97
CA ALA A 8 -14.76 19.05 -7.11
C ALA A 8 -13.59 18.30 -7.78
N THR A 9 -12.43 18.93 -7.96
CA THR A 9 -11.24 18.26 -8.53
C THR A 9 -10.59 17.28 -7.55
N TYR A 10 -10.68 17.53 -6.25
CA TYR A 10 -10.18 16.62 -5.21
C TYR A 10 -10.99 15.32 -5.15
N ASP A 11 -12.32 15.45 -5.12
CA ASP A 11 -13.24 14.31 -5.10
C ASP A 11 -13.22 13.53 -6.43
N HIS A 12 -12.97 14.25 -7.54
CA HIS A 12 -12.90 13.71 -8.90
C HIS A 12 -11.54 14.01 -9.56
N PRO A 13 -10.49 13.23 -9.28
CA PRO A 13 -9.15 13.43 -9.83
C PRO A 13 -9.11 13.40 -11.37
N GLU A 14 -10.05 12.72 -12.02
CA GLU A 14 -10.24 12.70 -13.47
C GLU A 14 -10.56 14.09 -14.06
N LEU A 15 -10.99 15.04 -13.23
CA LEU A 15 -11.23 16.43 -13.62
C LEU A 15 -9.96 17.28 -13.55
N ASP A 16 -8.87 16.79 -12.94
CA ASP A 16 -7.58 17.52 -12.91
C ASP A 16 -7.04 17.65 -14.33
N ILE A 17 -6.81 18.90 -14.75
CA ILE A 17 -6.25 19.25 -16.06
C ILE A 17 -4.96 18.48 -16.34
N ARG A 18 -4.14 18.25 -15.30
CA ARG A 18 -2.89 17.48 -15.43
C ARG A 18 -3.15 16.01 -15.78
N ASN A 19 -4.19 15.41 -15.20
CA ASN A 19 -4.57 14.02 -15.47
C ASN A 19 -5.26 13.87 -16.82
N ARG A 20 -5.92 14.93 -17.32
CA ARG A 20 -6.51 14.97 -18.67
C ARG A 20 -5.49 15.18 -19.78
N LEU A 21 -4.45 15.97 -19.51
CA LEU A 21 -3.36 16.20 -20.45
C LEU A 21 -2.34 15.05 -20.49
N ASN A 22 -2.21 14.30 -19.39
CA ASN A 22 -1.25 13.22 -19.26
C ASN A 22 -1.95 11.95 -18.75
N GLU A 23 -2.27 11.05 -19.69
CA GLU A 23 -2.92 9.77 -19.38
C GLU A 23 -2.01 8.86 -18.54
N GLU A 24 -0.69 8.89 -18.75
CA GLU A 24 0.27 8.10 -17.93
C GLU A 24 0.19 8.49 -16.45
N ARG A 25 0.10 9.79 -16.17
CA ARG A 25 -0.08 10.31 -14.81
C ARG A 25 -1.39 9.80 -14.20
N ARG A 26 -2.48 9.79 -14.97
CA ARG A 26 -3.78 9.30 -14.51
C ARG A 26 -3.72 7.81 -14.17
N ILE A 27 -3.10 7.00 -15.02
CA ILE A 27 -2.88 5.56 -14.78
C ILE A 27 -2.08 5.36 -13.49
N GLN A 28 -0.99 6.10 -13.32
CA GLN A 28 -0.16 6.01 -12.11
C GLN A 28 -0.93 6.35 -10.83
N VAL A 29 -1.79 7.38 -10.86
CA VAL A 29 -2.64 7.74 -9.72
C VAL A 29 -3.62 6.61 -9.38
N LEU A 30 -4.22 5.99 -10.39
CA LEU A 30 -5.15 4.87 -10.20
C LEU A 30 -4.43 3.65 -9.60
N GLU A 31 -3.26 3.29 -10.12
CA GLU A 31 -2.43 2.20 -9.58
C GLU A 31 -2.04 2.47 -8.13
N ASN A 32 -1.59 3.69 -7.81
CA ASN A 32 -1.21 4.04 -6.44
C ASN A 32 -2.40 3.97 -5.47
N ARG A 33 -3.60 4.38 -5.91
CA ARG A 33 -4.82 4.22 -5.11
C ARG A 33 -5.13 2.75 -4.85
N GLN A 34 -5.05 1.90 -5.88
CA GLN A 34 -5.26 0.46 -5.74
C GLN A 34 -4.28 -0.18 -4.75
N ARG A 35 -3.00 0.22 -4.80
CA ARG A 35 -1.94 -0.22 -3.86
C ARG A 35 -2.21 0.19 -2.41
N LEU A 36 -2.76 1.38 -2.18
CA LEU A 36 -3.02 1.90 -0.83
C LEU A 36 -4.26 1.27 -0.16
N VAL A 37 -5.26 0.82 -0.94
CA VAL A 37 -6.50 0.23 -0.41
C VAL A 37 -6.26 -0.93 0.58
N PRO A 38 -5.49 -1.98 0.26
CA PRO A 38 -5.29 -3.09 1.20
C PRO A 38 -4.48 -2.69 2.44
N ILE A 39 -3.55 -1.73 2.31
CA ILE A 39 -2.75 -1.19 3.41
C ILE A 39 -3.66 -0.44 4.41
N LEU A 40 -4.48 0.49 3.90
CA LEU A 40 -5.41 1.26 4.72
C LEU A 40 -6.47 0.37 5.37
N LYS A 41 -7.04 -0.59 4.64
CA LYS A 41 -7.97 -1.58 5.20
C LYS A 41 -7.34 -2.35 6.36
N THR A 42 -6.05 -2.64 6.28
CA THR A 42 -5.32 -3.29 7.37
C THR A 42 -5.19 -2.38 8.58
N ILE A 43 -4.84 -1.10 8.40
CA ILE A 43 -4.78 -0.12 9.51
C ILE A 43 -6.15 0.05 10.19
N ILE A 44 -7.22 0.16 9.40
CA ILE A 44 -8.59 0.28 9.93
C ILE A 44 -8.95 -0.94 10.79
N LEU A 45 -8.63 -2.16 10.32
CA LEU A 45 -8.85 -3.39 11.08
C LEU A 45 -8.17 -3.35 12.45
N HIS A 46 -6.92 -2.87 12.52
CA HIS A 46 -6.20 -2.75 13.79
C HIS A 46 -6.91 -1.82 14.76
N GLY A 47 -7.35 -0.65 14.27
CA GLY A 47 -8.09 0.32 15.08
C GLY A 47 -9.44 -0.22 15.56
N GLN A 48 -10.17 -0.95 14.72
CA GLN A 48 -11.48 -1.51 15.07
C GLN A 48 -11.40 -2.68 16.05
N GLN A 49 -10.35 -3.51 15.93
CA GLN A 49 -10.19 -4.71 16.74
C GLN A 49 -9.26 -4.51 17.95
N ASN A 50 -8.79 -3.27 18.19
CA ASN A 50 -7.79 -2.95 19.20
C ASN A 50 -6.53 -3.82 19.09
N ILE A 51 -6.12 -4.17 17.86
CA ILE A 51 -4.90 -4.93 17.61
C ILE A 51 -3.74 -3.94 17.53
N PRO A 52 -2.64 -4.13 18.30
CA PRO A 52 -1.47 -3.27 18.23
C PRO A 52 -0.88 -3.28 16.81
N LEU A 53 -0.65 -2.10 16.23
CA LEU A 53 -0.01 -2.00 14.90
C LEU A 53 1.43 -2.52 14.91
N ARG A 54 2.18 -2.24 15.99
CA ARG A 54 3.60 -2.54 16.12
C ARG A 54 3.84 -3.75 17.02
N GLY A 55 4.88 -4.53 16.70
CA GLY A 55 5.38 -5.62 17.51
C GLY A 55 6.59 -5.21 18.34
N HIS A 56 7.39 -6.19 18.74
CA HIS A 56 8.66 -5.92 19.41
C HIS A 56 9.69 -5.27 18.47
N ARG A 57 9.59 -5.59 17.18
CA ARG A 57 10.34 -4.97 16.08
C ARG A 57 9.37 -4.60 14.97
N ASP A 58 9.74 -3.64 14.13
CA ASP A 58 8.97 -3.25 12.94
C ASP A 58 9.84 -2.93 11.72
N ASP A 59 11.16 -3.14 11.86
CA ASP A 59 12.20 -2.96 10.88
C ASP A 59 12.47 -4.25 10.06
N GLY A 60 13.34 -4.13 9.07
CA GLY A 60 13.74 -5.24 8.19
C GLY A 60 12.81 -5.49 7.01
N PRO A 61 13.27 -6.31 6.04
CA PRO A 61 12.55 -6.53 4.79
C PRO A 61 11.25 -7.30 5.04
N LEU A 62 10.16 -6.87 4.40
CA LEU A 62 8.85 -7.50 4.55
C LEU A 62 8.80 -8.85 3.82
N LEU A 63 9.47 -8.91 2.67
CA LEU A 63 9.67 -10.07 1.80
C LEU A 63 11.12 -10.59 1.97
N GLY A 64 11.32 -11.90 1.87
CA GLY A 64 12.65 -12.52 1.79
C GLY A 64 13.29 -12.37 0.40
N GLU A 65 14.53 -12.85 0.26
CA GLU A 65 15.37 -12.66 -0.93
C GLU A 65 14.74 -13.21 -2.22
N GLU A 66 13.93 -14.26 -2.13
CA GLU A 66 13.22 -14.85 -3.29
C GLU A 66 11.80 -14.28 -3.50
N GLY A 67 11.46 -13.21 -2.79
CA GLY A 67 10.10 -12.67 -2.77
C GLY A 67 9.08 -13.62 -2.11
N GLU A 68 9.58 -14.63 -1.38
CA GLU A 68 8.84 -15.43 -0.42
C GLU A 68 8.86 -14.75 0.94
N PHE A 69 7.81 -14.93 1.76
CA PHE A 69 7.81 -14.34 3.08
C PHE A 69 8.81 -15.03 4.01
N ASN A 70 9.63 -14.24 4.69
CA ASN A 70 10.32 -14.70 5.89
C ASN A 70 9.27 -15.02 6.96
N LEU A 71 8.74 -16.24 6.91
CA LEU A 71 7.84 -16.83 7.92
C LEU A 71 8.59 -17.18 9.21
N VAL A 72 9.92 -17.12 9.17
CA VAL A 72 10.78 -17.63 10.24
C VAL A 72 11.15 -16.51 11.21
N GLY A 73 10.39 -16.44 12.31
CA GLY A 73 10.98 -16.30 13.64
C GLY A 73 11.04 -14.92 14.30
N ASN A 74 10.61 -13.84 13.66
CA ASN A 74 10.63 -12.51 14.29
C ASN A 74 9.21 -11.93 14.43
N ASN A 75 8.82 -11.60 15.67
CA ASN A 75 7.61 -10.83 15.98
C ASN A 75 7.78 -9.38 15.51
N ASP A 76 7.72 -9.18 14.19
CA ASP A 76 7.82 -7.88 13.54
C ASP A 76 6.47 -7.12 13.51
N GLY A 77 5.52 -7.52 14.36
CA GLY A 77 4.28 -6.81 14.60
C GLY A 77 3.09 -7.27 13.78
N CYS A 78 1.90 -7.08 14.36
CA CYS A 78 0.65 -7.57 13.79
C CYS A 78 0.33 -6.92 12.43
N PHE A 79 0.75 -5.68 12.20
CA PHE A 79 0.56 -5.03 10.91
C PHE A 79 1.29 -5.77 9.79
N ARG A 80 2.57 -6.09 10.02
CA ARG A 80 3.41 -6.80 9.04
C ARG A 80 2.87 -8.21 8.84
N ALA A 81 2.52 -8.92 9.91
CA ALA A 81 1.89 -10.24 9.83
C ALA A 81 0.58 -10.25 9.01
N LEU A 82 -0.28 -9.25 9.18
CA LEU A 82 -1.54 -9.16 8.43
C LEU A 82 -1.34 -8.81 6.95
N LEU A 83 -0.29 -8.06 6.60
CA LEU A 83 0.08 -7.86 5.19
C LEU A 83 0.54 -9.18 4.54
N ARG A 84 1.33 -10.01 5.27
CA ARG A 84 1.71 -11.36 4.79
C ARG A 84 0.47 -12.21 4.57
N PHE A 85 -0.40 -12.26 5.58
CA PHE A 85 -1.65 -13.01 5.53
C PHE A 85 -2.53 -12.61 4.33
N ARG A 86 -2.65 -11.30 4.03
CA ARG A 86 -3.40 -10.83 2.85
C ARG A 86 -2.83 -11.35 1.54
N ILE A 87 -1.51 -11.37 1.42
CA ILE A 87 -0.85 -11.89 0.22
C ILE A 87 -1.01 -13.40 0.11
N ASP A 88 -0.85 -14.13 1.22
CA ASP A 88 -1.11 -15.57 1.28
C ASP A 88 -2.57 -15.90 0.93
N ALA A 89 -3.50 -15.00 1.29
CA ALA A 89 -4.92 -15.07 0.91
C ALA A 89 -5.22 -14.63 -0.55
N GLY A 90 -4.19 -14.30 -1.35
CA GLY A 90 -4.33 -14.02 -2.78
C GLY A 90 -4.34 -12.54 -3.19
N ASP A 91 -3.90 -11.61 -2.34
CA ASP A 91 -3.76 -10.19 -2.71
C ASP A 91 -2.52 -9.96 -3.62
N ILE A 92 -2.69 -10.28 -4.92
CA ILE A 92 -1.62 -10.20 -5.93
C ILE A 92 -1.14 -8.76 -6.13
N GLN A 93 -2.05 -7.78 -6.06
CA GLN A 93 -1.70 -6.37 -6.26
C GLN A 93 -0.79 -5.86 -5.12
N LEU A 94 -1.11 -6.22 -3.88
CA LEU A 94 -0.25 -5.92 -2.73
C LEU A 94 1.10 -6.64 -2.85
N LYS A 95 1.11 -7.90 -3.30
CA LYS A 95 2.33 -8.69 -3.50
C LYS A 95 3.30 -8.04 -4.48
N GLU A 96 2.80 -7.70 -5.67
CA GLU A 96 3.61 -7.06 -6.72
C GLU A 96 4.07 -5.67 -6.31
N HIS A 97 3.23 -4.91 -5.62
CA HIS A 97 3.64 -3.62 -5.07
C HIS A 97 4.83 -3.75 -4.12
N LEU A 98 4.75 -4.68 -3.16
CA LEU A 98 5.81 -4.87 -2.16
C LEU A 98 7.10 -5.41 -2.78
N ARG A 99 7.01 -6.27 -3.81
CA ARG A 99 8.18 -6.76 -4.57
C ARG A 99 8.89 -5.64 -5.32
N ASN A 100 8.14 -4.78 -6.00
CA ASN A 100 8.69 -3.67 -6.77
C ASN A 100 9.39 -2.65 -5.87
N MET A 101 8.93 -2.43 -4.64
CA MET A 101 9.64 -1.55 -3.69
C MET A 101 11.00 -2.11 -3.26
N ALA A 102 11.14 -3.44 -3.15
CA ALA A 102 12.39 -4.08 -2.75
C ALA A 102 13.50 -3.93 -3.81
N HIS A 103 13.14 -3.85 -5.10
CA HIS A 103 14.10 -3.73 -6.20
C HIS A 103 14.67 -2.31 -6.39
N VAL A 104 14.04 -1.29 -5.80
CA VAL A 104 14.44 0.13 -5.98
C VAL A 104 15.64 0.52 -5.09
N GLN A 105 16.17 -0.37 -4.24
CA GLN A 105 17.28 -0.04 -3.33
C GLN A 105 18.70 -0.18 -3.95
N HIS A 106 18.83 -0.52 -5.23
CA HIS A 106 20.14 -0.81 -5.88
C HIS A 106 20.54 0.08 -7.06
N THR A 107 19.88 1.22 -7.29
CA THR A 107 20.27 2.22 -8.30
C THR A 107 20.40 3.60 -7.70
#